data_AF-A0A087KIB5-F1
#
_entry.id   AF-A0A087KIB5-F1
#
_cell.length_a   1.000
_cell.length_b   1.000
_cell.length_c   1.000
_cell.angle_alpha   90.00
_cell.angle_beta   90.00
_cell.angle_gamma   90.00
#
_symmetry.space_group_name_H-M   'P 1'
#
loop_
_entity.id
_entity.type
_entity.pdbx_description
1 polymer ?
#
loop_
_entity_poly.entity_id
_entity_poly.type
_entity_poly.pdbx_seq_one_letter_code
_entity_poly.pdbx_strand_id
1 'polypeptide(L)' 'MTDGVMLTKCDRTPKSNAQKQRELKQRRKHTHTELKTSIRNDVKADLVFLSELYNMTQTAVLEELITEARRNCGFNDVK' A
#
# COMPACT_ATOMS: atom_id res chain seq x y z
N MET A 1 45.79 -10.14 -13.77
CA MET A 1 45.28 -11.00 -12.69
C MET A 1 43.90 -10.48 -12.32
N THR A 2 42.97 -11.41 -12.17
CA THR A 2 41.51 -11.29 -12.22
C THR A 2 40.91 -10.50 -11.07
N ASP A 3 39.85 -9.73 -11.33
CA ASP A 3 38.71 -9.65 -10.43
C ASP A 3 37.43 -9.50 -11.27
N GLY A 4 36.92 -10.66 -11.69
CA GLY A 4 35.62 -10.77 -12.34
C GLY A 4 34.52 -10.53 -11.33
N VAL A 5 33.72 -9.50 -11.57
CA VAL A 5 32.46 -9.25 -10.86
C VAL A 5 31.58 -10.48 -11.05
N MET A 6 31.49 -11.31 -10.01
CA MET A 6 30.52 -12.40 -9.97
C MET A 6 29.12 -11.77 -9.88
N LEU A 7 28.45 -11.70 -11.03
CA LEU A 7 27.00 -11.62 -11.10
C LEU A 7 26.43 -12.78 -10.28
N THR A 8 25.95 -12.46 -9.08
CA THR A 8 25.35 -13.43 -8.17
C THR A 8 24.16 -14.06 -8.87
N LYS A 9 24.29 -15.35 -9.16
CA LYS A 9 23.27 -16.16 -9.81
C LYS A 9 21.96 -15.96 -9.06
N CYS A 10 20.91 -15.52 -9.75
CA CYS A 10 19.55 -15.53 -9.20
C CYS A 10 19.29 -16.95 -8.71
N ASP A 11 19.25 -17.12 -7.39
CA ASP A 11 19.03 -18.41 -6.75
C ASP A 11 17.64 -18.91 -7.16
N ARG A 12 17.60 -19.86 -8.10
CA ARG A 12 16.36 -20.43 -8.68
C ARG A 12 15.80 -21.55 -7.81
N THR A 13 16.23 -21.67 -6.56
CA THR A 13 15.65 -22.64 -5.63
C THR A 13 14.16 -22.33 -5.45
N PRO A 14 13.27 -23.33 -5.66
CA PRO A 14 11.84 -23.14 -5.44
C PRO A 14 11.59 -22.80 -3.98
N LYS A 15 11.32 -21.51 -3.70
CA LYS A 15 11.00 -21.08 -2.33
C LYS A 15 9.70 -21.75 -1.88
N SER A 16 9.73 -22.31 -0.68
CA SER A 16 8.52 -22.81 -0.03
C SER A 16 7.48 -21.70 0.10
N ASN A 17 6.19 -22.04 0.12
CA ASN A 17 5.11 -21.05 0.29
C ASN A 17 5.30 -20.20 1.57
N ALA A 18 5.86 -20.80 2.63
CA ALA A 18 6.20 -20.09 3.87
C ALA A 18 7.30 -19.04 3.67
N GLN A 19 8.36 -19.34 2.92
CA GLN A 19 9.41 -18.36 2.59
C GLN A 19 8.87 -17.23 1.74
N LYS A 20 8.05 -17.53 0.71
CA LYS A 20 7.42 -16.50 -0.13
C LYS A 20 6.56 -15.54 0.69
N GLN A 21 5.77 -16.06 1.64
CA GLN A 21 4.97 -15.21 2.53
C GLN A 21 5.81 -14.34 3.47
N ARG A 22 6.91 -14.88 4.01
CA ARG A 22 7.83 -14.10 4.88
C ARG A 22 8.49 -12.96 4.11
N GLU A 23 8.97 -13.23 2.90
CA GLU A 23 9.57 -12.21 2.03
C GLU A 23 8.56 -11.16 1.61
N LEU A 24 7.32 -11.55 1.26
CA LEU A 24 6.24 -10.60 0.98
C LEU A 24 5.92 -9.72 2.18
N LYS A 25 5.82 -10.30 3.38
CA LYS A 25 5.61 -9.53 4.62
C LYS A 25 6.77 -8.57 4.89
N GLN A 26 8.02 -9.00 4.71
CA GLN A 26 9.19 -8.13 4.87
C GLN A 26 9.22 -7.01 3.84
N ARG A 27 8.88 -7.27 2.57
CA ARG A 27 8.79 -6.23 1.53
C ARG A 27 7.66 -5.24 1.83
N ARG A 28 6.49 -5.71 2.26
CA ARG A 28 5.36 -4.86 2.65
C ARG A 28 5.74 -3.90 3.79
N LYS A 29 6.52 -4.34 4.79
CA LYS A 29 7.01 -3.46 5.87
C LYS A 29 7.81 -2.24 5.39
N HIS A 30 8.44 -2.30 4.22
CA HIS A 30 9.27 -1.20 3.68
C HIS A 30 8.53 -0.36 2.63
N THR A 31 7.34 -0.76 2.21
CA THR A 31 6.62 -0.15 1.08
C THR A 31 5.19 0.25 1.43
N HIS A 32 4.64 -0.27 2.52
CA HIS A 32 3.26 -0.04 2.94
C HIS A 32 3.24 0.25 4.43
N THR A 33 2.59 1.34 4.81
CA THR A 33 2.33 1.70 6.21
C THR A 33 0.88 1.36 6.53
N GLU A 34 0.64 0.71 7.67
CA GLU A 34 -0.73 0.43 8.13
C GLU A 34 -1.37 1.72 8.65
N LEU A 35 -2.51 2.10 8.07
CA LEU A 35 -3.31 3.22 8.54
C LEU A 35 -4.44 2.70 9.43
N LYS A 36 -4.36 2.98 10.75
CA LYS A 36 -5.46 2.72 11.68
C LYS A 36 -6.27 4.00 11.87
N THR A 37 -7.53 3.99 11.43
CA THR A 37 -8.45 5.12 11.60
C THR A 37 -9.69 4.70 12.39
N SER A 38 -10.26 5.66 13.11
CA SER A 38 -11.60 5.55 13.69
C SER A 38 -12.49 6.56 12.96
N ILE A 39 -13.56 6.07 12.35
CA ILE A 39 -14.53 6.88 11.63
C ILE A 39 -15.93 6.53 12.12
N ARG A 40 -16.88 7.44 11.91
CA ARG A 40 -18.28 7.20 12.23
C ARG A 40 -18.86 6.08 11.35
N ASN A 41 -19.89 5.39 11.86
CA ASN A 41 -20.49 4.25 11.17
C ASN A 41 -21.20 4.63 9.86
N ASP A 42 -21.80 5.82 9.78
CA ASP A 42 -22.38 6.39 8.56
C ASP A 42 -21.30 6.57 7.48
N VAL A 43 -20.17 7.20 7.83
CA VAL A 43 -19.05 7.41 6.91
C VAL A 43 -18.45 6.09 6.44
N LYS A 44 -18.42 5.06 7.30
CA LYS A 44 -18.00 3.72 6.91
C LYS A 44 -18.94 3.09 5.88
N ALA A 45 -20.25 3.26 6.03
CA ALA A 45 -21.22 2.76 5.06
C ALA A 45 -21.05 3.45 3.70
N ASP A 46 -20.85 4.77 3.69
CA ASP A 46 -20.57 5.53 2.48
C ASP A 46 -19.26 5.07 1.81
N LEU A 47 -18.21 4.79 2.60
CA LEU A 47 -16.95 4.28 2.06
C LEU A 47 -17.10 2.90 1.39
N VAL A 48 -17.93 2.03 1.96
CA VAL A 48 -18.25 0.72 1.36
C VAL A 48 -19.01 0.91 0.06
N PHE A 49 -20.03 1.78 0.07
CA PHE A 49 -20.82 2.09 -1.12
C PHE A 49 -19.95 2.65 -2.25
N LEU A 50 -19.05 3.59 -1.97
CA LEU A 50 -18.13 4.16 -2.96
C LEU A 50 -17.13 3.11 -3.47
N SER A 51 -16.63 2.25 -2.59
CA SER A 51 -15.75 1.14 -2.95
C SER A 51 -16.40 0.20 -3.97
N GLU A 52 -17.68 -0.12 -3.79
CA GLU A 52 -18.46 -0.94 -4.73
C GLU A 52 -18.78 -0.19 -6.03
N LEU A 53 -19.21 1.06 -5.92
CA LEU A 53 -19.61 1.89 -7.07
C LEU A 53 -18.47 2.10 -8.06
N TYR A 54 -17.26 2.37 -7.55
CA TYR A 54 -16.07 2.63 -8.37
C TYR A 54 -15.21 1.38 -8.61
N ASN A 55 -15.59 0.23 -8.06
CA ASN A 55 -14.80 -1.00 -8.10
C ASN A 55 -13.35 -0.79 -7.62
N MET A 56 -13.21 -0.06 -6.52
CA MET A 56 -11.93 0.30 -5.91
C MET A 56 -11.85 -0.28 -4.50
N THR A 57 -10.64 -0.45 -3.97
CA THR A 57 -10.49 -0.81 -2.55
C THR A 57 -10.84 0.38 -1.67
N GLN A 58 -11.34 0.13 -0.46
CA GLN A 58 -11.64 1.20 0.51
C GLN A 58 -10.42 2.10 0.77
N THR A 59 -9.21 1.52 0.76
CA THR A 59 -7.95 2.28 0.87
C THR A 59 -7.75 3.21 -0.32
N ALA A 60 -7.95 2.75 -1.55
CA ALA A 60 -7.80 3.57 -2.74
C ALA A 60 -8.85 4.70 -2.79
N VAL A 61 -10.07 4.44 -2.35
CA VAL A 61 -11.10 5.48 -2.21
C VAL A 61 -10.68 6.54 -1.18
N LEU A 62 -10.14 6.13 -0.03
CA LEU A 62 -9.62 7.07 0.97
C LEU A 62 -8.46 7.92 0.43
N GLU A 63 -7.52 7.31 -0.29
CA GLU A 63 -6.40 8.02 -0.92
C GLU A 63 -6.87 9.06 -1.95
N GLU A 64 -7.86 8.70 -2.77
CA GLU A 64 -8.43 9.61 -3.77
C GLU A 64 -9.19 10.77 -3.10
N LEU A 65 -10.00 10.47 -2.08
CA LEU A 65 -10.71 11.49 -1.30
C LEU A 65 -9.74 12.47 -0.64
N ILE A 66 -8.63 11.98 -0.06
CA ILE A 66 -7.60 12.84 0.54
C ILE A 66 -6.90 13.68 -0.53
N THR A 67 -6.59 13.08 -1.69
CA THR A 67 -5.93 13.78 -2.80
C THR A 67 -6.82 14.91 -3.35
N GLU A 68 -8.10 14.63 -3.55
CA GLU A 68 -9.06 15.59 -4.05
C GLU A 68 -9.35 16.69 -3.02
N ALA A 69 -9.44 16.32 -1.74
CA ALA A 69 -9.54 17.27 -0.64
C ALA A 69 -8.32 18.21 -0.56
N ARG A 70 -7.09 17.71 -0.78
CA ARG A 70 -5.89 18.57 -0.87
C ARG A 70 -5.94 19.54 -2.05
N ARG A 71 -6.45 19.09 -3.20
CA ARG A 71 -6.58 19.93 -4.42
C ARG A 71 -7.62 21.03 -4.26
N ASN A 72 -8.77 20.70 -3.67
CA ASN A 72 -9.94 21.59 -3.69
C ASN A 72 -10.19 22.33 -2.37
N CYS A 73 -9.83 21.75 -1.23
CA CYS A 73 -10.23 22.28 0.07
C CYS A 73 -9.15 23.12 0.75
N GLY A 74 -8.00 23.33 0.10
CA GLY A 74 -6.94 24.18 0.66
C GLY A 74 -6.53 23.71 2.06
N PHE A 75 -6.25 22.41 2.22
CA PHE A 75 -5.42 21.93 3.32
C PHE A 75 -4.01 22.51 3.13
N ASN A 76 -3.90 23.83 3.26
CA ASN A 76 -2.65 24.54 3.34
C ASN A 76 -2.03 24.06 4.64
N ASP A 77 -0.90 23.38 4.51
CA ASP A 77 -0.07 22.94 5.62
C ASP A 77 0.09 24.11 6.61
N VAL A 78 -0.67 24.08 7.71
CA VAL A 78 -0.39 24.96 8.83
C VAL A 78 0.89 24.40 9.43
N LYS A 79 1.98 25.12 9.15
CA LYS A 79 3.35 24.88 9.61
C LYS A 79 3.45 24.37 11.04
#